data_AF-A0A4X1VY15-F1
#
_entry.id   AF-A0A4X1VY15-F1
#
_cell.length_a   1.000
_cell.length_b   1.000
_cell.length_c   1.000
_cell.angle_alpha   90.00
_cell.angle_beta   90.00
_cell.angle_gamma   90.00
#
_symmetry.space_group_name_H-M   'P 1'
#
loop_
_entity.id
_entity.type
_entity.pdbx_description
1 polymer ?
#
loop_
_entity_poly.entity_id
_entity_poly.type
_entity_poly.pdbx_seq_one_letter_code
_entity_poly.pdbx_strand_id
1 'polypeptide(L)'
;MLLRLLLLICAPLCEPTVLFVTVSPSPPIEGNSMTLACNTWTPPQTLDPPPQKLEVQRQFCFYKDGLALGLGWDSLPELRIPTVWREDSGSYWCEAKMTSLKVIRSPRVQINVHSIPISKVSLEIQPPDGHLMVGEKLVLACSVTGGTGEITFFWYKGSLGLKLDMKTQLSLKAKFEIPAVRESDSEQYYCAAENGYGPRLSELVNITVRIPVSRPVLILRAPKPDALVGNVVELFCEAQRGSPPILYHFYHENVSLGSSSAPFGGGVSFNHSLMAEHSGNYSCEANNGQGAQRSAVVTLNITGRLSARDPPRSPPRPAPQQTTYINSQALKQLQPVYENVNVVSGDEVYSLVYCTQQERPATAEEPSGTNIEDKVSWNSFFFFFCLFAISLAAPAAYGGSQARGRIGAVAAGLRQRHSNEGSEPHLQPTPQLTATPDC
;
A
#
# COMPACT_ATOMS: atom_id res chain seq x y z
N MET A 1 -50.75 43.82 84.73
CA MET A 1 -49.41 43.20 84.84
C MET A 1 -49.54 41.72 84.51
N LEU A 2 -48.53 41.15 83.81
CA LEU A 2 -48.48 39.76 83.29
C LEU A 2 -49.64 39.46 82.30
N LEU A 3 -49.44 38.80 81.15
CA LEU A 3 -48.70 37.56 80.94
C LEU A 3 -48.35 37.40 79.43
N ARG A 4 -47.07 37.38 79.06
CA ARG A 4 -46.58 36.76 77.81
C ARG A 4 -45.16 36.24 78.01
N LEU A 5 -45.05 34.96 78.38
CA LEU A 5 -43.80 34.20 78.33
C LEU A 5 -43.93 33.18 77.20
N LEU A 6 -43.29 33.46 76.08
CA LEU A 6 -43.20 32.56 74.92
C LEU A 6 -41.87 32.83 74.20
N LEU A 7 -40.78 32.46 74.88
CA LEU A 7 -39.45 32.44 74.29
C LEU A 7 -39.35 31.20 73.39
N LEU A 8 -39.60 31.40 72.11
CA LEU A 8 -39.18 30.46 71.08
C LEU A 8 -37.64 30.40 71.07
N ILE A 9 -37.09 29.27 71.51
CA ILE A 9 -35.71 28.90 71.21
C ILE A 9 -35.69 28.45 69.74
N CYS A 10 -35.64 29.41 68.83
CA CYS A 10 -35.26 29.15 67.44
C CYS A 10 -33.76 28.84 67.42
N ALA A 11 -33.41 27.58 67.65
CA ALA A 11 -32.11 27.08 67.21
C ALA A 11 -32.01 27.31 65.68
N PRO A 12 -30.91 27.89 65.17
CA PRO A 12 -30.75 28.04 63.73
C PRO A 12 -30.74 26.65 63.10
N LEU A 13 -31.66 26.42 62.16
CA LEU A 13 -31.68 25.22 61.33
C LEU A 13 -30.41 25.23 60.47
N CYS A 14 -29.37 24.57 60.96
CA CYS A 14 -28.13 24.37 60.22
C CYS A 14 -28.44 23.47 59.03
N GLU A 15 -28.61 24.07 57.85
CA GLU A 15 -28.89 23.34 56.62
C GLU A 15 -27.81 22.26 56.40
N PRO A 16 -28.22 21.02 56.03
CA PRO A 16 -27.29 19.90 56.00
C PRO A 16 -26.20 20.12 54.96
N THR A 17 -24.94 20.04 55.37
CA THR A 17 -23.80 19.99 54.44
C THR A 17 -23.99 18.82 53.47
N VAL A 18 -24.01 19.12 52.17
CA VAL A 18 -24.23 18.13 51.11
C VAL A 18 -22.88 17.71 50.53
N LEU A 19 -22.69 16.41 50.30
CA LEU A 19 -21.56 15.88 49.51
C LEU A 19 -21.98 15.56 48.08
N PHE A 20 -21.08 15.77 47.13
CA PHE A 20 -21.20 15.29 45.77
C PHE A 20 -19.82 14.91 45.20
N VAL A 21 -19.80 13.90 44.33
CA VAL A 21 -18.59 13.48 43.61
C VAL A 21 -18.55 14.15 42.24
N THR A 22 -17.40 14.66 41.84
CA THR A 22 -17.11 15.07 40.46
C THR A 22 -15.93 14.26 39.91
N VAL A 23 -15.93 14.00 38.61
CA VAL A 23 -14.82 13.33 37.91
C VAL A 23 -14.19 14.28 36.89
N SER A 24 -12.86 14.24 36.78
CA SER A 24 -12.09 15.02 35.80
C SER A 24 -10.97 14.15 35.20
N PRO A 25 -10.84 14.08 33.85
CA PRO A 25 -11.76 14.62 32.85
C PRO A 25 -13.12 13.88 32.86
N SER A 26 -14.14 14.53 32.29
CA SER A 26 -15.49 13.96 32.12
C SER A 26 -15.96 14.14 30.67
N PRO A 27 -16.28 13.06 29.92
CA PRO A 27 -16.14 11.66 30.33
C PRO A 27 -14.68 11.22 30.48
N PRO A 28 -14.37 10.28 31.39
CA PRO A 28 -13.04 9.68 31.46
C PRO A 28 -12.79 8.77 30.25
N ILE A 29 -11.54 8.76 29.78
CA ILE A 29 -11.12 8.04 28.58
C ILE A 29 -10.23 6.86 28.97
N GLU A 30 -10.48 5.71 28.37
CA GLU A 30 -9.71 4.47 28.52
C GLU A 30 -8.21 4.69 28.25
N GLY A 31 -7.35 4.19 29.15
CA GLY A 31 -5.89 4.36 29.11
C GLY A 31 -5.35 5.67 29.71
N ASN A 32 -6.21 6.65 30.03
CA ASN A 32 -5.79 7.90 30.68
C ASN A 32 -5.99 7.85 32.20
N SER A 33 -5.46 8.85 32.94
CA SER A 33 -5.76 9.01 34.37
C SER A 33 -7.05 9.80 34.58
N MET A 34 -7.86 9.43 35.59
CA MET A 34 -8.96 10.27 36.08
C MET A 34 -8.78 10.64 37.56
N THR A 35 -9.33 11.78 37.95
CA THR A 35 -9.40 12.22 39.35
C THR A 35 -10.87 12.29 39.78
N LEU A 36 -11.19 11.66 40.91
CA LEU A 36 -12.44 11.80 41.62
C LEU A 36 -12.26 12.86 42.71
N ALA A 37 -13.13 13.86 42.79
CA ALA A 37 -13.13 14.85 43.87
C ALA A 37 -14.42 14.77 44.69
N CYS A 38 -14.30 14.81 46.02
CA CYS A 38 -15.39 14.75 46.98
C CYS A 38 -15.66 16.15 47.53
N ASN A 39 -16.65 16.83 46.95
CA ASN A 39 -16.92 18.24 47.23
C ASN A 39 -17.99 18.40 48.32
N THR A 40 -17.78 19.37 49.22
CA THR A 40 -18.78 19.78 50.22
C THR A 40 -19.48 21.08 49.80
N TRP A 41 -20.81 21.05 49.63
CA TRP A 41 -21.61 22.27 49.58
C TRP A 41 -22.04 22.65 51.00
N THR A 42 -21.64 23.84 51.45
CA THR A 42 -22.17 24.51 52.64
C THR A 42 -22.91 25.77 52.20
N PRO A 43 -24.23 25.90 52.46
CA PRO A 43 -24.96 27.13 52.22
C PRO A 43 -24.31 28.32 52.95
N PRO A 44 -24.32 29.54 52.39
CA PRO A 44 -23.76 30.72 53.05
C PRO A 44 -24.48 30.97 54.38
N GLN A 45 -23.75 30.88 55.49
CA GLN A 45 -24.30 31.23 56.80
C GLN A 45 -24.37 32.76 56.91
N THR A 46 -25.58 33.30 57.06
CA THR A 46 -25.86 34.73 57.24
C THR A 46 -25.58 35.21 58.67
N LEU A 47 -24.45 34.77 59.23
CA LEU A 47 -23.95 35.18 60.54
C LEU A 47 -22.76 36.12 60.36
N ASP A 48 -22.99 37.41 60.60
CA ASP A 48 -21.94 38.37 60.88
C ASP A 48 -21.56 38.31 62.38
N PRO A 49 -20.26 38.23 62.74
CA PRO A 49 -19.11 38.06 61.86
C PRO A 49 -18.97 36.61 61.37
N PRO A 50 -18.36 36.38 60.19
CA PRO A 50 -18.11 35.03 59.69
C PRO A 50 -17.26 34.26 60.70
N PRO A 51 -17.67 33.04 61.11
CA PRO A 51 -16.89 32.24 62.04
C PRO A 51 -15.51 31.96 61.43
N GLN A 52 -14.46 32.10 62.25
CA GLN A 52 -13.10 31.72 61.85
C GLN A 52 -13.17 30.32 61.22
N LYS A 53 -12.70 30.20 59.98
CA LYS A 53 -12.74 28.97 59.19
C LYS A 53 -11.82 27.94 59.84
N LEU A 54 -12.34 27.27 60.87
CA LEU A 54 -11.66 26.18 61.54
C LEU A 54 -11.43 25.11 60.47
N GLU A 55 -10.17 24.88 60.11
CA GLU A 55 -9.77 23.81 59.21
C GLU A 55 -9.92 22.49 59.94
N VAL A 56 -11.18 22.07 60.08
CA VAL A 56 -11.52 20.73 60.52
C VAL A 56 -10.87 19.77 59.53
N GLN A 57 -9.94 18.96 60.04
CA GLN A 57 -9.23 17.96 59.26
C GLN A 57 -10.21 16.87 58.82
N ARG A 58 -10.88 17.12 57.69
CA ARG A 58 -11.84 16.22 57.09
C ARG A 58 -11.08 15.02 56.55
N GLN A 59 -11.60 13.84 56.84
CA GLN A 59 -11.14 12.61 56.21
C GLN A 59 -12.18 12.18 55.17
N PHE A 60 -11.72 11.65 54.04
CA PHE A 60 -12.53 11.24 52.91
C PHE A 60 -12.26 9.76 52.58
N CYS A 61 -13.29 9.05 52.10
CA CYS A 61 -13.17 7.70 51.58
C CYS A 61 -13.98 7.59 50.28
N PHE A 62 -13.40 6.97 49.26
CA PHE A 62 -14.03 6.80 47.95
C PHE A 62 -14.40 5.33 47.71
N TYR A 63 -15.54 5.11 47.05
CA TYR A 63 -16.08 3.78 46.79
C TYR A 63 -16.52 3.63 45.34
N LYS A 64 -16.40 2.41 44.81
CA LYS A 64 -16.94 1.94 43.52
C LYS A 64 -17.67 0.63 43.75
N ASP A 65 -18.95 0.55 43.37
CA ASP A 65 -19.80 -0.66 43.36
C ASP A 65 -19.90 -1.48 44.68
N GLY A 66 -19.39 -0.94 45.79
CA GLY A 66 -19.38 -1.58 47.12
C GLY A 66 -17.99 -1.57 47.77
N LEU A 67 -16.95 -1.47 46.95
CA LEU A 67 -15.55 -1.59 47.35
C LEU A 67 -14.92 -0.21 47.56
N ALA A 68 -14.08 -0.05 48.59
CA ALA A 68 -13.28 1.15 48.78
C ALA A 68 -12.11 1.18 47.78
N LEU A 69 -11.84 2.35 47.20
CA LEU A 69 -10.84 2.55 46.12
C LEU A 69 -9.42 2.89 46.62
N GLY A 70 -9.18 2.83 47.92
CA GLY A 70 -7.90 3.15 48.55
C GLY A 70 -7.74 2.46 49.89
N LEU A 71 -6.66 2.78 50.62
CA LEU A 71 -6.33 2.16 51.91
C LEU A 71 -7.27 2.57 53.07
N GLY A 72 -8.30 3.37 52.79
CA GLY A 72 -9.32 3.81 53.74
C GLY A 72 -9.51 5.32 53.74
N TRP A 73 -9.52 5.91 54.94
CA TRP A 73 -9.74 7.32 55.18
C TRP A 73 -8.47 8.16 54.91
N ASP A 74 -8.48 9.02 53.89
CA ASP A 74 -7.41 9.97 53.57
C ASP A 74 -7.81 11.41 53.94
N SER A 75 -6.84 12.27 54.21
CA SER A 75 -7.00 13.73 54.31
C SER A 75 -7.31 14.42 52.98
N LEU A 76 -6.96 13.80 51.84
CA LEU A 76 -7.17 14.40 50.52
C LEU A 76 -8.64 14.32 50.08
N PRO A 77 -9.27 15.43 49.64
CA PRO A 77 -10.62 15.42 49.05
C PRO A 77 -10.62 14.90 47.61
N GLU A 78 -9.49 14.44 47.09
CA GLU A 78 -9.30 13.95 45.73
C GLU A 78 -8.60 12.60 45.69
N LEU A 79 -9.06 11.70 44.83
CA LEU A 79 -8.43 10.42 44.55
C LEU A 79 -8.11 10.33 43.05
N ARG A 80 -6.82 10.22 42.73
CA ARG A 80 -6.34 10.02 41.36
C ARG A 80 -6.16 8.54 41.04
N ILE A 81 -6.83 8.07 40.00
CA ILE A 81 -6.66 6.74 39.42
C ILE A 81 -5.74 6.90 38.20
N PRO A 82 -4.49 6.36 38.21
CA PRO A 82 -3.48 6.67 37.19
C PRO A 82 -3.81 6.20 35.77
N THR A 83 -4.61 5.14 35.65
CA THR A 83 -5.02 4.55 34.37
C THR A 83 -6.38 3.91 34.59
N VAL A 84 -7.36 4.24 33.76
CA VAL A 84 -8.71 3.64 33.81
C VAL A 84 -9.01 2.81 32.57
N TRP A 85 -9.79 1.74 32.76
CA TRP A 85 -10.25 0.85 31.69
C TRP A 85 -11.78 0.83 31.60
N ARG A 86 -12.37 0.09 30.65
CA ARG A 86 -13.85 0.02 30.56
C ARG A 86 -14.45 -0.61 31.82
N GLU A 87 -13.71 -1.54 32.42
CA GLU A 87 -14.01 -2.22 33.68
C GLU A 87 -14.02 -1.26 34.87
N ASP A 88 -13.49 -0.04 34.72
CA ASP A 88 -13.61 1.06 35.66
C ASP A 88 -14.90 1.89 35.51
N SER A 89 -15.78 1.52 34.58
CA SER A 89 -17.16 2.01 34.62
C SER A 89 -17.89 1.44 35.83
N GLY A 90 -18.73 2.25 36.50
CA GLY A 90 -19.46 1.79 37.68
C GLY A 90 -20.12 2.89 38.51
N SER A 91 -20.62 2.50 39.68
CA SER A 91 -21.31 3.36 40.64
C SER A 91 -20.36 3.91 41.69
N TYR A 92 -20.04 5.20 41.61
CA TYR A 92 -19.09 5.88 42.48
C TYR A 92 -19.78 6.74 43.54
N TRP A 93 -19.22 6.79 44.75
CA TRP A 93 -19.60 7.75 45.80
C TRP A 93 -18.45 8.03 46.75
N CYS A 94 -18.57 9.08 47.55
CA CYS A 94 -17.62 9.38 48.62
C CYS A 94 -18.32 9.52 49.98
N GLU A 95 -17.56 9.30 51.03
CA GLU A 95 -17.91 9.60 52.42
C GLU A 95 -16.91 10.61 52.98
N ALA A 96 -17.40 11.55 53.79
CA ALA A 96 -16.57 12.53 54.49
C ALA A 96 -16.88 12.53 55.98
N LYS A 97 -15.83 12.48 56.78
CA LYS A 97 -15.87 12.59 58.24
C LYS A 97 -15.81 14.06 58.61
N MET A 98 -16.95 14.60 59.04
CA MET A 98 -17.11 16.02 59.38
C MET A 98 -16.74 16.30 60.84
N THR A 99 -16.95 15.34 61.73
CA THR A 99 -16.49 15.36 63.13
C THR A 99 -16.19 13.92 63.58
N SER A 100 -15.68 13.72 64.78
CA SER A 100 -15.41 12.40 65.36
C SER A 100 -16.61 11.44 65.32
N LEU A 101 -17.85 11.97 65.34
CA LEU A 101 -19.10 11.19 65.39
C LEU A 101 -19.99 11.32 64.14
N LYS A 102 -19.67 12.21 63.19
CA LYS A 102 -20.52 12.47 62.01
C LYS A 102 -19.79 12.17 60.71
N VAL A 103 -20.19 11.08 60.07
CA VAL A 103 -19.90 10.78 58.66
C VAL A 103 -21.11 11.18 57.82
N ILE A 104 -20.86 11.80 56.67
CA ILE A 104 -21.86 12.06 55.62
C ILE A 104 -21.43 11.38 54.33
N ARG A 105 -22.40 10.96 53.51
CA ARG A 105 -22.19 10.23 52.25
C ARG A 105 -22.80 10.98 51.08
N SER A 106 -22.12 11.03 49.94
CA SER A 106 -22.68 11.59 48.71
C SER A 106 -23.79 10.70 48.13
N PRO A 107 -24.63 11.24 47.23
CA PRO A 107 -25.33 10.44 46.24
C PRO A 107 -24.35 9.60 45.41
N ARG A 108 -24.86 8.53 44.79
CA ARG A 108 -24.12 7.71 43.83
C ARG A 108 -24.11 8.40 42.47
N VAL A 109 -22.96 8.41 41.81
CA VAL A 109 -22.78 8.90 40.44
C VAL A 109 -22.37 7.72 39.57
N GLN A 110 -23.04 7.53 38.43
CA GLN A 110 -22.59 6.56 37.43
C GLN A 110 -21.49 7.20 36.58
N ILE A 111 -20.33 6.56 36.53
CA ILE A 111 -19.19 6.99 35.72
C ILE A 111 -18.97 5.91 34.67
N ASN A 112 -19.01 6.30 33.39
CA ASN A 112 -18.73 5.40 32.28
C ASN A 112 -17.39 5.81 31.66
N VAL A 113 -16.44 4.88 31.60
CA VAL A 113 -15.15 5.06 30.93
C VAL A 113 -15.32 4.73 29.46
N HIS A 114 -14.96 5.67 28.58
CA HIS A 114 -15.16 5.56 27.14
C HIS A 114 -13.84 5.31 26.42
N SER A 115 -13.85 4.43 25.42
CA SER A 115 -12.75 4.33 24.46
C SER A 115 -12.97 5.29 23.30
N ILE A 116 -11.85 5.70 22.68
CA ILE A 116 -11.86 6.42 21.42
C ILE A 116 -11.82 5.36 20.29
N PRO A 117 -12.67 5.42 19.26
CA PRO A 117 -12.58 4.52 18.12
C PRO A 117 -11.35 4.80 17.24
N ILE A 118 -10.82 3.76 16.61
CA ILE A 118 -9.75 3.88 15.60
C ILE A 118 -10.24 4.76 14.42
N SER A 119 -9.45 5.78 14.05
CA SER A 119 -9.83 6.73 13.00
C SER A 119 -9.28 6.36 11.62
N LYS A 120 -8.00 5.99 11.53
CA LYS A 120 -7.36 5.51 10.28
C LYS A 120 -6.40 4.38 10.60
N VAL A 121 -6.25 3.44 9.67
CA VAL A 121 -5.24 2.37 9.68
C VAL A 121 -4.30 2.57 8.49
N SER A 122 -3.00 2.33 8.68
CA SER A 122 -2.01 2.36 7.62
C SER A 122 -1.09 1.14 7.71
N LEU A 123 -0.79 0.54 6.56
CA LEU A 123 0.22 -0.50 6.43
C LEU A 123 1.50 0.12 5.86
N GLU A 124 2.57 0.08 6.64
CA GLU A 124 3.92 0.39 6.18
C GLU A 124 4.68 -0.92 5.90
N ILE A 125 5.46 -0.95 4.84
CA ILE A 125 6.32 -2.07 4.48
C ILE A 125 7.80 -1.74 4.72
N GLN A 126 8.60 -2.75 5.06
CA GLN A 126 10.06 -2.64 5.11
C GLN A 126 10.64 -3.83 4.33
N PRO A 127 11.40 -3.59 3.23
CA PRO A 127 11.83 -2.29 2.71
C PRO A 127 10.68 -1.43 2.13
N PRO A 128 10.81 -0.08 2.08
CA PRO A 128 9.69 0.82 1.75
C PRO A 128 9.25 0.83 0.28
N ASP A 129 10.10 0.36 -0.62
CA ASP A 129 9.87 0.30 -2.07
C ASP A 129 9.06 -0.94 -2.50
N GLY A 130 8.92 -1.94 -1.62
CA GLY A 130 8.19 -3.17 -1.91
C GLY A 130 8.87 -4.06 -2.95
N HIS A 131 10.14 -3.82 -3.26
CA HIS A 131 10.94 -4.64 -4.15
C HIS A 131 11.86 -5.52 -3.31
N LEU A 132 11.58 -6.82 -3.30
CA LEU A 132 12.30 -7.82 -2.52
C LEU A 132 12.86 -8.90 -3.43
N MET A 133 13.93 -9.56 -2.98
CA MET A 133 14.46 -10.78 -3.57
C MET A 133 13.97 -12.01 -2.81
N VAL A 134 13.79 -13.13 -3.50
CA VAL A 134 13.47 -14.43 -2.84
C VAL A 134 14.52 -14.74 -1.76
N GLY A 135 14.03 -14.99 -0.54
CA GLY A 135 14.85 -15.24 0.64
C GLY A 135 15.05 -14.02 1.56
N GLU A 136 14.70 -12.80 1.12
CA GLU A 136 14.79 -11.60 1.97
C GLU A 136 13.66 -11.50 3.00
N LYS A 137 13.90 -10.69 4.04
CA LYS A 137 12.93 -10.44 5.12
C LYS A 137 12.01 -9.28 4.76
N LEU A 138 10.70 -9.52 4.79
CA LEU A 138 9.66 -8.51 4.70
C LEU A 138 9.06 -8.24 6.08
N VAL A 139 8.85 -6.96 6.41
CA VAL A 139 8.12 -6.54 7.62
C VAL A 139 6.87 -5.74 7.23
N LEU A 140 5.73 -6.16 7.75
CA LEU A 140 4.43 -5.51 7.61
C LEU A 140 4.06 -4.78 8.90
N ALA A 141 4.27 -3.47 8.95
CA ALA A 141 4.03 -2.64 10.13
C ALA A 141 2.66 -1.94 10.04
N CYS A 142 1.65 -2.53 10.69
CA CYS A 142 0.31 -1.95 10.77
C CYS A 142 0.26 -0.89 11.88
N SER A 143 -0.21 0.31 11.56
CA SER A 143 -0.30 1.44 12.49
C SER A 143 -1.70 2.03 12.48
N VAL A 144 -2.14 2.61 13.59
CA VAL A 144 -3.41 3.36 13.68
C VAL A 144 -3.21 4.79 14.12
N THR A 145 -4.11 5.68 13.68
CA THR A 145 -4.25 7.03 14.25
C THR A 145 -5.60 7.15 14.96
N GLY A 146 -5.58 7.69 16.17
CA GLY A 146 -6.72 7.57 17.09
C GLY A 146 -6.91 6.13 17.56
N GLY A 147 -7.79 5.93 18.53
CA GLY A 147 -7.94 4.66 19.24
C GLY A 147 -7.39 4.73 20.66
N THR A 148 -8.16 4.21 21.63
CA THR A 148 -7.66 3.85 22.96
C THR A 148 -8.14 2.46 23.35
N GLY A 149 -7.58 1.92 24.44
CA GLY A 149 -7.81 0.54 24.86
C GLY A 149 -6.92 -0.45 24.13
N GLU A 150 -7.22 -1.73 24.33
CA GLU A 150 -6.52 -2.83 23.66
C GLU A 150 -6.90 -2.91 22.18
N ILE A 151 -5.91 -3.04 21.30
CA ILE A 151 -6.10 -3.06 19.84
C ILE A 151 -5.71 -4.42 19.28
N THR A 152 -6.63 -5.05 18.55
CA THR A 152 -6.36 -6.26 17.77
C THR A 152 -6.03 -5.89 16.33
N PHE A 153 -4.83 -6.24 15.91
CA PHE A 153 -4.30 -6.08 14.56
C PHE A 153 -4.39 -7.41 13.80
N PHE A 154 -4.69 -7.32 12.50
CA PHE A 154 -4.79 -8.45 11.59
C PHE A 154 -4.00 -8.14 10.31
N TRP A 155 -3.32 -9.13 9.74
CA TRP A 155 -2.62 -8.99 8.45
C TRP A 155 -3.22 -9.93 7.42
N TYR A 156 -3.36 -9.44 6.20
CA TYR A 156 -3.97 -10.16 5.10
C TYR A 156 -3.10 -10.10 3.85
N LYS A 157 -3.19 -11.16 3.04
CA LYS A 157 -2.52 -11.32 1.75
C LYS A 157 -3.54 -11.64 0.65
N GLY A 158 -3.32 -11.07 -0.52
CA GLY A 158 -4.11 -11.29 -1.72
C GLY A 158 -5.48 -10.62 -1.69
N SER A 159 -6.09 -10.51 -2.86
CA SER A 159 -7.44 -9.95 -3.04
C SER A 159 -8.55 -10.79 -2.38
N LEU A 160 -8.28 -12.07 -2.11
CA LEU A 160 -9.17 -12.98 -1.39
C LEU A 160 -9.06 -12.86 0.15
N GLY A 161 -8.11 -12.07 0.67
CA GLY A 161 -7.99 -11.79 2.10
C GLY A 161 -7.52 -12.98 2.93
N LEU A 162 -6.46 -13.67 2.50
CA LEU A 162 -5.82 -14.73 3.31
C LEU A 162 -5.24 -14.12 4.59
N LYS A 163 -5.84 -14.45 5.73
CA LYS A 163 -5.35 -14.01 7.06
C LYS A 163 -4.00 -14.66 7.36
N LEU A 164 -2.97 -13.85 7.53
CA LEU A 164 -1.61 -14.27 7.85
C LEU A 164 -1.38 -14.40 9.36
N ASP A 165 -1.83 -13.40 10.12
CA ASP A 165 -1.54 -13.28 11.55
C ASP A 165 -2.59 -12.41 12.28
N MET A 166 -2.58 -12.46 13.60
CA MET A 166 -3.40 -11.66 14.50
C MET A 166 -2.64 -11.36 15.79
N LYS A 167 -2.56 -10.08 16.18
CA LYS A 167 -1.92 -9.66 17.43
C LYS A 167 -2.78 -8.67 18.18
N THR A 168 -3.04 -8.96 19.44
CA THR A 168 -3.77 -8.09 20.35
C THR A 168 -2.78 -7.48 21.34
N GLN A 169 -2.79 -6.15 21.49
CA GLN A 169 -1.81 -5.44 22.34
C GLN A 169 -2.28 -4.01 22.66
N LEU A 170 -1.76 -3.47 23.76
CA LEU A 170 -1.91 -2.07 24.15
C LEU A 170 -0.90 -1.17 23.42
N SER A 171 -1.05 -1.04 22.10
CA SER A 171 -0.18 -0.20 21.26
C SER A 171 -0.89 0.25 19.98
N LEU A 172 -0.58 1.46 19.52
CA LEU A 172 -1.07 2.00 18.24
C LEU A 172 -0.33 1.44 17.01
N LYS A 173 0.69 0.59 17.20
CA LYS A 173 1.48 0.01 16.11
C LYS A 173 1.93 -1.42 16.39
N ALA A 174 1.73 -2.30 15.41
CA ALA A 174 2.09 -3.70 15.45
C ALA A 174 2.93 -4.09 14.23
N LYS A 175 3.72 -5.17 14.34
CA LYS A 175 4.52 -5.70 13.23
C LYS A 175 4.28 -7.19 13.05
N PHE A 176 4.08 -7.61 11.81
CA PHE A 176 4.20 -8.99 11.33
C PHE A 176 5.43 -9.09 10.41
N GLU A 177 6.08 -10.26 10.37
CA GLU A 177 7.31 -10.46 9.62
C GLU A 177 7.23 -11.76 8.82
N ILE A 178 7.64 -11.72 7.55
CA ILE A 178 7.91 -12.89 6.72
C ILE A 178 9.43 -13.01 6.63
N PRO A 179 10.07 -13.98 7.34
CA PRO A 179 11.53 -14.00 7.47
C PRO A 179 12.31 -14.22 6.16
N ALA A 180 11.69 -14.92 5.21
CA ALA A 180 12.25 -15.23 3.89
C ALA A 180 11.11 -15.31 2.88
N VAL A 181 10.95 -14.28 2.05
CA VAL A 181 9.88 -14.20 1.04
C VAL A 181 10.09 -15.17 -0.12
N ARG A 182 8.99 -15.60 -0.74
CA ARG A 182 8.95 -16.47 -1.91
C ARG A 182 8.33 -15.74 -3.09
N GLU A 183 8.50 -16.25 -4.31
CA GLU A 183 7.84 -15.71 -5.51
C GLU A 183 6.31 -15.59 -5.33
N SER A 184 5.70 -16.57 -4.68
CA SER A 184 4.28 -16.56 -4.31
C SER A 184 3.87 -15.43 -3.35
N ASP A 185 4.81 -14.71 -2.72
CA ASP A 185 4.55 -13.58 -1.84
C ASP A 185 4.54 -12.23 -2.60
N SER A 186 4.69 -12.27 -3.93
CA SER A 186 4.56 -11.12 -4.82
C SER A 186 3.09 -10.72 -5.06
N GLU A 187 2.38 -10.37 -3.97
CA GLU A 187 0.95 -10.09 -3.95
C GLU A 187 0.61 -8.73 -3.30
N GLN A 188 -0.69 -8.42 -3.22
CA GLN A 188 -1.22 -7.32 -2.42
C GLN A 188 -1.34 -7.69 -0.94
N TYR A 189 -1.08 -6.72 -0.07
CA TYR A 189 -1.21 -6.87 1.38
C TYR A 189 -1.99 -5.70 1.95
N TYR A 190 -2.78 -5.98 2.99
CA TYR A 190 -3.45 -4.95 3.80
C TYR A 190 -3.51 -5.43 5.25
N CYS A 191 -3.74 -4.50 6.17
CA CYS A 191 -3.98 -4.84 7.56
C CYS A 191 -5.33 -4.29 8.03
N ALA A 192 -5.85 -4.88 9.11
CA ALA A 192 -7.00 -4.36 9.83
C ALA A 192 -6.64 -4.10 11.29
N ALA A 193 -7.34 -3.17 11.93
CA ALA A 193 -7.26 -2.93 13.36
C ALA A 193 -8.65 -2.72 13.96
N GLU A 194 -8.89 -3.28 15.14
CA GLU A 194 -10.14 -3.15 15.89
C GLU A 194 -9.90 -2.93 17.39
N ASN A 195 -10.71 -2.06 18.00
CA ASN A 195 -10.81 -1.85 19.45
C ASN A 195 -12.28 -1.90 19.94
N GLY A 196 -13.09 -2.80 19.37
CA GLY A 196 -14.49 -3.01 19.76
C GLY A 196 -15.52 -2.05 19.14
N TYR A 197 -15.13 -1.27 18.12
CA TYR A 197 -16.02 -0.43 17.30
C TYR A 197 -16.13 -0.94 15.84
N GLY A 198 -15.95 -2.25 15.65
CA GLY A 198 -15.77 -2.86 14.35
C GLY A 198 -14.36 -2.63 13.79
N PRO A 199 -13.90 -3.47 12.85
CA PRO A 199 -12.60 -3.31 12.23
C PRO A 199 -12.54 -2.07 11.34
N ARG A 200 -11.33 -1.54 11.17
CA ARG A 200 -10.96 -0.59 10.12
C ARG A 200 -9.82 -1.21 9.30
N LEU A 201 -9.84 -1.00 8.00
CA LEU A 201 -8.84 -1.54 7.06
C LEU A 201 -7.83 -0.46 6.68
N SER A 202 -6.60 -0.87 6.34
CA SER A 202 -5.66 -0.04 5.59
C SER A 202 -5.96 -0.08 4.09
N GLU A 203 -5.35 0.84 3.36
CA GLU A 203 -5.16 0.68 1.91
C GLU A 203 -4.34 -0.59 1.59
N LEU A 204 -4.47 -1.06 0.35
CA LEU A 204 -3.68 -2.15 -0.22
C LEU A 204 -2.28 -1.66 -0.60
N VAL A 205 -1.27 -2.48 -0.30
CA VAL A 205 0.12 -2.27 -0.70
C VAL A 205 0.56 -3.43 -1.61
N ASN A 206 1.06 -3.12 -2.81
CA ASN A 206 1.62 -4.12 -3.71
C ASN A 206 3.05 -4.48 -3.27
N ILE A 207 3.38 -5.77 -3.26
CA ILE A 207 4.75 -6.25 -3.04
C ILE A 207 5.20 -7.03 -4.27
N THR A 208 6.42 -6.77 -4.73
CA THR A 208 7.02 -7.43 -5.89
C THR A 208 8.23 -8.24 -5.42
N VAL A 209 8.14 -9.56 -5.52
CA VAL A 209 9.27 -10.46 -5.19
C VAL A 209 9.95 -10.91 -6.49
N ARG A 210 11.25 -10.62 -6.62
CA ARG A 210 12.08 -10.97 -7.77
C ARG A 210 13.01 -12.13 -7.47
N ILE A 211 13.35 -12.87 -8.52
CA ILE A 211 14.27 -14.01 -8.50
C ILE A 211 15.61 -13.56 -9.11
N PRO A 212 16.77 -13.84 -8.46
CA PRO A 212 18.07 -13.56 -9.05
C PRO A 212 18.31 -14.45 -10.28
N VAL A 213 19.08 -13.97 -11.25
CA VAL A 213 19.47 -14.78 -12.41
C VAL A 213 20.28 -16.00 -12.00
N SER A 214 19.95 -17.16 -12.58
CA SER A 214 20.82 -18.35 -12.54
C SER A 214 21.99 -18.20 -13.51
N ARG A 215 23.03 -19.04 -13.35
CA ARG A 215 24.08 -19.19 -14.37
C ARG A 215 23.46 -19.49 -15.75
N PRO A 216 23.73 -18.66 -16.77
CA PRO A 216 23.18 -18.88 -18.09
C PRO A 216 23.91 -20.00 -18.84
N VAL A 217 23.21 -20.60 -19.79
CA VAL A 217 23.77 -21.57 -20.74
C VAL A 217 23.96 -20.86 -22.08
N LEU A 218 25.19 -20.90 -22.61
CA LEU A 218 25.50 -20.45 -23.96
C LEU A 218 25.43 -21.64 -24.93
N ILE A 219 24.75 -21.46 -26.06
CA ILE A 219 24.66 -22.43 -27.15
C ILE A 219 25.09 -21.72 -28.44
N LEU A 220 26.15 -22.23 -29.08
CA LEU A 220 26.60 -21.76 -30.39
C LEU A 220 25.89 -22.57 -31.48
N ARG A 221 25.13 -21.87 -32.34
CA ARG A 221 24.40 -22.47 -33.46
C ARG A 221 25.01 -21.99 -34.77
N ALA A 222 25.89 -22.81 -35.33
CA ALA A 222 26.55 -22.58 -36.62
C ALA A 222 26.02 -23.54 -37.69
N PRO A 223 26.09 -23.16 -38.99
CA PRO A 223 25.88 -24.10 -40.09
C PRO A 223 26.85 -25.29 -39.99
N LYS A 224 26.34 -26.52 -40.09
CA LYS A 224 27.15 -27.75 -40.09
C LYS A 224 27.60 -28.11 -41.51
N PRO A 225 28.76 -28.75 -41.72
CA PRO A 225 29.68 -29.28 -40.70
C PRO A 225 30.70 -28.27 -40.18
N ASP A 226 31.03 -27.22 -40.93
CA ASP A 226 32.18 -26.36 -40.68
C ASP A 226 31.78 -24.92 -40.36
N ALA A 227 32.31 -24.38 -39.27
CA ALA A 227 32.33 -22.94 -39.01
C ALA A 227 33.34 -22.29 -39.98
N LEU A 228 32.87 -21.88 -41.16
CA LEU A 228 33.68 -21.22 -42.18
C LEU A 228 33.72 -19.70 -41.97
N VAL A 229 34.80 -19.08 -42.42
CA VAL A 229 34.91 -17.61 -42.51
C VAL A 229 33.80 -17.07 -43.41
N GLY A 230 33.08 -16.05 -42.94
CA GLY A 230 31.90 -15.49 -43.60
C GLY A 230 30.56 -16.13 -43.21
N ASN A 231 30.56 -17.25 -42.48
CA ASN A 231 29.32 -17.75 -41.89
C ASN A 231 28.86 -16.82 -40.74
N VAL A 232 27.55 -16.71 -40.56
CA VAL A 232 26.95 -16.12 -39.35
C VAL A 232 26.68 -17.25 -38.35
N VAL A 233 27.16 -17.08 -37.12
CA VAL A 233 26.83 -17.95 -35.98
C VAL A 233 25.81 -17.25 -35.09
N GLU A 234 24.78 -17.98 -34.67
CA GLU A 234 23.84 -17.52 -33.64
C GLU A 234 24.39 -17.94 -32.26
N LEU A 235 24.66 -16.96 -31.41
CA LEU A 235 24.97 -17.14 -29.99
C LEU A 235 23.64 -17.05 -29.23
N PHE A 236 23.07 -18.19 -28.85
CA PHE A 236 21.88 -18.22 -28.00
C PHE A 236 22.28 -18.35 -26.54
N CYS A 237 21.84 -17.43 -25.67
CA CYS A 237 22.16 -17.43 -24.24
C CYS A 237 20.88 -17.35 -23.41
N GLU A 238 20.73 -18.24 -22.42
CA GLU A 238 19.53 -18.33 -21.58
C GLU A 238 19.86 -18.63 -20.12
N ALA A 239 19.31 -17.83 -19.19
CA ALA A 239 19.26 -18.14 -17.78
C ALA A 239 17.94 -18.86 -17.45
N GLN A 240 18.03 -20.11 -16.96
CA GLN A 240 16.87 -20.95 -16.64
C GLN A 240 15.96 -20.37 -15.53
N ARG A 241 16.50 -19.48 -14.69
CA ARG A 241 15.79 -18.71 -13.66
C ARG A 241 16.26 -17.25 -13.66
N GLY A 242 15.36 -16.36 -13.30
CA GLY A 242 15.61 -14.93 -13.10
C GLY A 242 14.37 -14.11 -13.45
N SER A 243 14.02 -13.13 -12.63
CA SER A 243 12.91 -12.22 -12.98
C SER A 243 13.36 -11.20 -14.02
N PRO A 244 12.50 -10.84 -15.00
CA PRO A 244 12.81 -9.84 -16.00
C PRO A 244 12.83 -8.40 -15.45
N PRO A 245 13.40 -7.43 -16.21
CA PRO A 245 14.14 -7.64 -17.46
C PRO A 245 15.52 -8.25 -17.21
N ILE A 246 15.95 -9.19 -18.07
CA ILE A 246 17.30 -9.76 -18.04
C ILE A 246 18.10 -9.15 -19.19
N LEU A 247 19.25 -8.56 -18.89
CA LEU A 247 20.23 -8.12 -19.87
C LEU A 247 21.30 -9.21 -20.04
N TYR A 248 21.56 -9.59 -21.29
CA TYR A 248 22.61 -10.54 -21.64
C TYR A 248 23.75 -9.83 -22.39
N HIS A 249 24.98 -10.10 -22.00
CA HIS A 249 26.20 -9.68 -22.69
C HIS A 249 26.93 -10.88 -23.27
N PHE A 250 27.48 -10.75 -24.47
CA PHE A 250 28.20 -11.81 -25.17
C PHE A 250 29.69 -11.46 -25.29
N TYR A 251 30.56 -12.45 -25.11
CA TYR A 251 32.02 -12.26 -25.10
C TYR A 251 32.75 -13.31 -25.94
N HIS A 252 33.83 -12.88 -26.60
CA HIS A 252 34.86 -13.73 -27.22
C HIS A 252 36.22 -13.35 -26.61
N GLU A 253 36.96 -14.33 -26.08
CA GLU A 253 38.22 -14.13 -25.32
C GLU A 253 38.16 -13.01 -24.25
N ASN A 254 37.00 -12.88 -23.58
CA ASN A 254 36.64 -11.84 -22.61
C ASN A 254 36.41 -10.43 -23.19
N VAL A 255 36.49 -10.23 -24.50
CA VAL A 255 36.11 -8.98 -25.18
C VAL A 255 34.61 -8.99 -25.47
N SER A 256 33.91 -7.91 -25.15
CA SER A 256 32.45 -7.76 -25.38
C SER A 256 32.14 -7.67 -26.88
N LEU A 257 31.30 -8.58 -27.37
CA LEU A 257 30.77 -8.60 -28.74
C LEU A 257 29.52 -7.72 -28.90
N GLY A 258 28.71 -7.63 -27.84
CA GLY A 258 27.41 -6.97 -27.87
C GLY A 258 26.50 -7.43 -26.73
N SER A 259 25.28 -6.90 -26.72
CA SER A 259 24.26 -7.23 -25.72
C SER A 259 22.87 -7.36 -26.34
N SER A 260 21.99 -8.09 -25.66
CA SER A 260 20.58 -8.26 -26.01
C SER A 260 19.76 -8.41 -24.74
N SER A 261 18.49 -7.99 -24.75
CA SER A 261 17.63 -7.97 -23.56
C SER A 261 16.40 -8.86 -23.71
N ALA A 262 16.05 -9.54 -22.62
CA ALA A 262 14.83 -10.30 -22.45
C ALA A 262 13.87 -9.53 -21.53
N PRO A 263 13.02 -8.62 -22.06
CA PRO A 263 12.10 -7.81 -21.25
C PRO A 263 11.00 -8.64 -20.57
N PHE A 264 10.74 -9.86 -21.04
CA PHE A 264 9.75 -10.79 -20.48
C PHE A 264 10.37 -12.10 -19.96
N GLY A 265 11.71 -12.19 -19.90
CA GLY A 265 12.44 -13.38 -19.50
C GLY A 265 12.74 -14.33 -20.67
N GLY A 266 13.35 -15.47 -20.36
CA GLY A 266 13.84 -16.44 -21.36
C GLY A 266 15.20 -16.08 -21.95
N GLY A 267 15.63 -16.85 -22.94
CA GLY A 267 16.88 -16.67 -23.68
C GLY A 267 16.82 -15.64 -24.81
N VAL A 268 18.00 -15.17 -25.22
CA VAL A 268 18.18 -14.25 -26.35
C VAL A 268 19.24 -14.75 -27.32
N SER A 269 19.07 -14.38 -28.59
CA SER A 269 20.02 -14.66 -29.66
C SER A 269 20.83 -13.42 -30.03
N PHE A 270 22.12 -13.62 -30.34
CA PHE A 270 23.00 -12.61 -30.92
C PHE A 270 23.72 -13.21 -32.14
N ASN A 271 23.56 -12.58 -33.31
CA ASN A 271 24.17 -13.04 -34.55
C ASN A 271 25.54 -12.41 -34.74
N HIS A 272 26.58 -13.23 -34.91
CA HIS A 272 27.95 -12.79 -35.08
C HIS A 272 28.56 -13.34 -36.38
N SER A 273 29.26 -12.49 -37.13
CA SER A 273 29.90 -12.87 -38.39
C SER A 273 31.31 -13.41 -38.13
N LEU A 274 31.63 -14.57 -38.69
CA LEU A 274 32.89 -15.27 -38.41
C LEU A 274 34.06 -14.78 -39.30
N MET A 275 35.14 -14.36 -38.65
CA MET A 275 36.44 -14.04 -39.26
C MET A 275 37.50 -15.05 -38.77
N ALA A 276 38.70 -15.05 -39.36
CA ALA A 276 39.72 -16.05 -39.00
C ALA A 276 40.16 -15.93 -37.52
N GLU A 277 40.23 -14.71 -37.02
CA GLU A 277 40.52 -14.35 -35.62
C GLU A 277 39.41 -14.70 -34.63
N HIS A 278 38.19 -15.03 -35.08
CA HIS A 278 37.05 -15.36 -34.20
C HIS A 278 37.07 -16.81 -33.70
N SER A 279 38.16 -17.56 -33.90
CA SER A 279 38.36 -18.83 -33.20
C SER A 279 38.64 -18.60 -31.72
N GLY A 280 38.24 -19.52 -30.86
CA GLY A 280 38.52 -19.46 -29.42
C GLY A 280 37.27 -19.49 -28.54
N ASN A 281 37.38 -18.87 -27.38
CA ASN A 281 36.49 -19.04 -26.24
C ASN A 281 35.35 -18.03 -26.22
N TYR A 282 34.12 -18.53 -26.26
CA TYR A 282 32.90 -17.74 -26.12
C TYR A 282 32.25 -17.94 -24.76
N SER A 283 31.63 -16.87 -24.24
CA SER A 283 30.82 -16.92 -23.01
C SER A 283 29.75 -15.84 -23.05
N CYS A 284 28.70 -15.99 -22.26
CA CYS A 284 27.72 -14.93 -22.03
C CYS A 284 27.53 -14.65 -20.53
N GLU A 285 27.08 -13.45 -20.22
CA GLU A 285 26.73 -13.01 -18.87
C GLU A 285 25.26 -12.57 -18.85
N ALA A 286 24.50 -13.00 -17.85
CA ALA A 286 23.11 -12.60 -17.61
C ALA A 286 23.04 -11.71 -16.36
N ASN A 287 22.26 -10.64 -16.40
CA ASN A 287 22.14 -9.69 -15.30
C ASN A 287 20.73 -9.09 -15.22
N ASN A 288 20.10 -9.12 -14.05
CA ASN A 288 18.82 -8.45 -13.76
C ASN A 288 18.90 -7.40 -12.62
N GLY A 289 20.11 -6.87 -12.40
CA GLY A 289 20.42 -5.87 -11.37
C GLY A 289 20.87 -6.46 -10.03
N GLN A 290 20.85 -7.78 -9.86
CA GLN A 290 21.02 -8.45 -8.56
C GLN A 290 22.15 -9.50 -8.59
N GLY A 291 23.30 -9.08 -9.13
CA GLY A 291 24.48 -9.92 -9.33
C GLY A 291 24.46 -10.60 -10.69
N ALA A 292 25.41 -10.25 -11.55
CA ALA A 292 25.55 -10.87 -12.86
C ALA A 292 26.06 -12.31 -12.73
N GLN A 293 25.60 -13.20 -13.60
CA GLN A 293 26.04 -14.60 -13.66
C GLN A 293 26.59 -14.91 -15.05
N ARG A 294 27.79 -15.50 -15.10
CA ARG A 294 28.48 -15.86 -16.35
C ARG A 294 28.33 -17.34 -16.67
N SER A 295 28.20 -17.66 -17.97
CA SER A 295 28.10 -19.01 -18.48
C SER A 295 29.40 -19.79 -18.34
N ALA A 296 29.34 -21.10 -18.52
CA ALA A 296 30.53 -21.86 -18.91
C ALA A 296 31.06 -21.34 -20.26
N VAL A 297 32.36 -21.55 -20.49
CA VAL A 297 33.01 -21.22 -21.76
C VAL A 297 32.70 -22.30 -22.80
N VAL A 298 32.42 -21.88 -24.04
CA VAL A 298 32.23 -22.74 -25.20
C VAL A 298 33.24 -22.35 -26.27
N THR A 299 34.08 -23.28 -26.70
CA THR A 299 35.13 -23.02 -27.71
C THR A 299 34.59 -23.26 -29.12
N LEU A 300 34.88 -22.35 -30.05
CA LEU A 300 34.58 -22.46 -31.47
C LEU A 300 35.88 -22.45 -32.28
N ASN A 301 36.06 -23.43 -33.17
CA ASN A 301 37.20 -23.51 -34.07
C ASN A 301 36.75 -23.22 -35.51
N ILE A 302 37.38 -22.25 -36.17
CA ILE A 302 37.02 -21.82 -37.52
C ILE A 302 38.02 -22.38 -38.52
N THR A 303 37.57 -23.28 -39.40
CA THR A 303 38.42 -23.91 -40.42
C THR A 303 38.47 -23.06 -41.69
N GLY A 304 39.49 -22.19 -41.78
CA GLY A 304 39.75 -21.39 -42.97
C GLY A 304 40.35 -22.20 -44.13
N ARG A 305 39.52 -22.70 -45.05
CA ARG A 305 40.02 -23.08 -46.38
C ARG A 305 40.19 -21.81 -47.20
N LEU A 306 41.36 -21.19 -47.15
CA LEU A 306 41.75 -20.11 -48.06
C LEU A 306 41.56 -20.62 -49.50
N SER A 307 40.57 -20.07 -50.21
CA SER A 307 40.36 -20.35 -51.63
C SER A 307 41.42 -19.63 -52.45
N ALA A 308 42.66 -20.11 -52.37
CA ALA A 308 43.82 -19.61 -53.11
C ALA A 308 43.77 -20.04 -54.59
N ARG A 309 42.69 -19.66 -55.28
CA ARG A 309 42.52 -19.77 -56.73
C ARG A 309 41.67 -18.62 -57.28
N ASP A 310 42.30 -17.45 -57.39
CA ASP A 310 42.13 -16.62 -58.57
C ASP A 310 43.47 -15.90 -58.84
N PRO A 311 44.09 -16.04 -60.03
CA PRO A 311 45.29 -15.29 -60.39
C PRO A 311 44.94 -13.84 -60.74
N PRO A 312 45.87 -12.88 -60.57
CA PRO A 312 45.57 -11.48 -60.82
C PRO A 312 45.29 -11.22 -62.30
N ARG A 313 44.05 -10.81 -62.63
CA ARG A 313 43.73 -10.26 -63.96
C ARG A 313 44.33 -8.86 -64.09
N SER A 314 45.02 -8.64 -65.19
CA SER A 314 45.63 -7.37 -65.61
C SER A 314 44.59 -6.24 -65.76
N PRO A 315 44.98 -4.97 -65.51
CA PRO A 315 44.06 -3.84 -65.56
C PRO A 315 43.74 -3.38 -67.01
N PRO A 316 42.48 -3.04 -67.33
CA PRO A 316 42.13 -2.27 -68.53
C PRO A 316 42.49 -0.77 -68.38
N ARG A 317 42.70 -0.10 -69.53
CA ARG A 317 43.07 1.32 -69.64
C ARG A 317 41.94 2.29 -69.26
N PRO A 318 42.27 3.57 -68.94
CA PRO A 318 41.29 4.59 -68.58
C PRO A 318 40.56 5.17 -69.80
N ALA A 319 39.32 5.59 -69.57
CA ALA A 319 38.55 6.52 -70.41
C ALA A 319 38.51 7.92 -69.74
N PRO A 320 38.24 9.01 -70.47
CA PRO A 320 38.78 10.32 -70.13
C PRO A 320 38.08 11.05 -68.98
N GLN A 321 38.83 11.91 -68.30
CA GLN A 321 38.31 12.89 -67.36
C GLN A 321 37.57 14.00 -68.11
N GLN A 322 36.43 14.45 -67.55
CA GLN A 322 35.92 15.80 -67.80
C GLN A 322 35.64 16.48 -66.46
N THR A 323 36.17 17.68 -66.32
CA THR A 323 36.36 18.39 -65.04
C THR A 323 35.27 19.44 -64.83
N THR A 324 34.64 19.48 -63.64
CA THR A 324 34.23 20.76 -63.01
C THR A 324 33.91 20.63 -61.50
N TYR A 325 34.38 21.61 -60.72
CA TYR A 325 33.90 21.94 -59.36
C TYR A 325 32.68 22.91 -59.49
N ILE A 326 32.00 23.44 -58.45
CA ILE A 326 32.31 23.63 -57.02
C ILE A 326 31.01 23.54 -56.17
N ASN A 327 31.12 23.06 -54.92
CA ASN A 327 30.22 23.27 -53.76
C ASN A 327 28.78 22.70 -53.68
N SER A 328 28.61 21.81 -52.70
CA SER A 328 27.63 21.83 -51.59
C SER A 328 26.29 22.62 -51.72
N GLN A 329 25.16 21.95 -51.48
CA GLN A 329 24.46 21.93 -50.18
C GLN A 329 23.24 20.97 -50.15
N ALA A 330 22.72 20.77 -48.94
CA ALA A 330 21.85 19.71 -48.43
C ALA A 330 20.49 19.39 -49.11
N LEU A 331 20.08 18.13 -48.87
CA LEU A 331 18.73 17.65 -48.48
C LEU A 331 17.49 18.00 -49.35
N LYS A 332 16.89 16.96 -49.94
CA LYS A 332 15.45 16.94 -50.26
C LYS A 332 14.80 15.69 -49.64
N GLN A 333 13.74 15.95 -48.89
CA GLN A 333 12.91 14.97 -48.17
C GLN A 333 11.79 14.48 -49.10
N LEU A 334 11.52 13.16 -49.15
CA LEU A 334 10.38 12.60 -49.90
C LEU A 334 9.61 11.56 -49.08
N GLN A 335 8.44 12.01 -48.63
CA GLN A 335 7.20 11.32 -48.27
C GLN A 335 7.21 10.18 -47.22
N PRO A 336 6.27 10.21 -46.24
CA PRO A 336 6.04 9.07 -45.36
C PRO A 336 5.33 7.93 -46.11
N VAL A 337 5.74 6.69 -45.80
CA VAL A 337 5.03 5.47 -46.23
C VAL A 337 3.90 5.20 -45.24
N TYR A 338 2.68 5.05 -45.74
CA TYR A 338 1.54 4.59 -44.95
C TYR A 338 1.43 3.07 -45.06
N GLU A 339 1.37 2.38 -43.92
CA GLU A 339 1.03 0.95 -43.87
C GLU A 339 -0.13 0.77 -42.88
N ASN A 340 -1.28 0.34 -43.40
CA ASN A 340 -2.50 0.14 -42.61
C ASN A 340 -2.49 -1.27 -42.01
N VAL A 341 -2.73 -1.40 -40.71
CA VAL A 341 -2.89 -2.71 -40.03
C VAL A 341 -4.32 -2.84 -39.50
N ASN A 342 -4.86 -4.06 -39.60
CA ASN A 342 -6.31 -4.31 -39.63
C ASN A 342 -7.06 -4.11 -38.30
N VAL A 343 -8.35 -3.78 -38.47
CA VAL A 343 -9.35 -3.58 -37.41
C VAL A 343 -9.63 -4.86 -36.62
N VAL A 344 -9.67 -4.74 -35.29
CA VAL A 344 -10.30 -5.72 -34.39
C VAL A 344 -11.22 -5.01 -33.39
N SER A 345 -12.49 -4.86 -33.76
CA SER A 345 -13.64 -4.63 -32.86
C SER A 345 -13.61 -3.41 -31.92
N GLY A 346 -14.14 -2.26 -32.39
CA GLY A 346 -14.75 -1.23 -31.52
C GLY A 346 -14.11 0.16 -31.59
N ASP A 347 -14.62 1.01 -32.49
CA ASP A 347 -14.68 2.49 -32.49
C ASP A 347 -13.52 3.37 -31.99
N GLU A 348 -12.28 2.86 -31.88
CA GLU A 348 -11.08 3.69 -31.73
C GLU A 348 -9.97 3.31 -32.72
N VAL A 349 -9.35 4.32 -33.35
CA VAL A 349 -8.20 4.17 -34.27
C VAL A 349 -7.04 5.00 -33.73
N TYR A 350 -5.90 4.34 -33.50
CA TYR A 350 -4.68 4.98 -33.02
C TYR A 350 -3.62 5.06 -34.13
N SER A 351 -3.09 6.25 -34.37
CA SER A 351 -1.99 6.51 -35.30
C SER A 351 -0.80 7.11 -34.56
N LEU A 352 0.35 6.43 -34.59
CA LEU A 352 1.61 6.97 -34.09
C LEU A 352 2.29 7.81 -35.18
N VAL A 353 2.54 9.09 -34.88
CA VAL A 353 3.22 10.03 -35.79
C VAL A 353 4.51 10.49 -35.12
N TYR A 354 5.63 10.34 -35.82
CA TYR A 354 6.93 10.86 -35.41
C TYR A 354 7.41 11.91 -36.42
N CYS A 355 7.74 13.11 -35.94
CA CYS A 355 8.39 14.15 -36.75
C CYS A 355 9.77 14.45 -36.16
N THR A 356 10.82 14.28 -36.97
CA THR A 356 12.18 14.72 -36.62
C THR A 356 12.39 16.15 -37.10
N GLN A 357 12.59 17.09 -36.18
CA GLN A 357 13.01 18.46 -36.53
C GLN A 357 14.48 18.51 -36.96
N GLN A 358 14.77 19.38 -37.93
CA GLN A 358 16.13 19.89 -38.15
C GLN A 358 16.07 21.34 -38.67
N GLU A 359 16.59 22.29 -37.89
CA GLU A 359 16.67 23.71 -38.26
C GLU A 359 17.80 23.96 -39.27
N ARG A 360 17.61 24.94 -40.18
CA ARG A 360 18.66 25.88 -40.67
C ARG A 360 18.06 27.02 -41.54
N PRO A 361 18.81 28.08 -41.90
CA PRO A 361 18.33 29.46 -41.71
C PRO A 361 17.95 30.18 -43.02
N ALA A 362 17.39 31.38 -42.85
CA ALA A 362 17.11 32.32 -43.94
C ALA A 362 18.29 33.26 -44.22
N THR A 363 18.34 33.79 -45.45
CA THR A 363 19.18 34.92 -45.85
C THR A 363 18.38 35.87 -46.76
N ALA A 364 18.25 37.13 -46.30
CA ALA A 364 18.41 38.42 -47.01
C ALA A 364 17.62 38.70 -48.32
N GLU A 365 17.10 39.90 -48.62
CA GLU A 365 17.03 41.24 -47.99
C GLU A 365 15.83 41.99 -48.65
N GLU A 366 14.94 42.69 -47.91
CA GLU A 366 14.77 44.16 -47.80
C GLU A 366 14.38 44.96 -49.09
N PRO A 367 13.86 46.22 -49.01
CA PRO A 367 13.31 47.00 -47.87
C PRO A 367 11.95 47.72 -48.16
N SER A 368 11.28 48.25 -47.13
CA SER A 368 10.79 49.67 -47.05
C SER A 368 9.76 49.92 -45.93
N GLY A 369 9.93 51.01 -45.16
CA GLY A 369 8.77 51.81 -44.71
C GLY A 369 8.39 51.86 -43.21
N THR A 370 9.09 52.69 -42.44
CA THR A 370 8.56 53.58 -41.37
C THR A 370 7.78 53.01 -40.16
N ASN A 371 8.47 52.98 -39.01
CA ASN A 371 8.16 53.68 -37.74
C ASN A 371 6.72 53.64 -37.14
N ILE A 372 6.59 53.12 -35.90
CA ILE A 372 6.30 53.90 -34.66
C ILE A 372 6.44 52.98 -33.42
N GLU A 373 6.71 53.60 -32.27
CA GLU A 373 7.01 53.01 -30.95
C GLU A 373 5.81 52.20 -30.36
N ASP A 374 6.07 51.13 -29.58
CA ASP A 374 6.09 51.25 -28.11
C ASP A 374 6.60 50.00 -27.36
N LYS A 375 6.80 50.14 -26.04
CA LYS A 375 7.42 49.16 -25.13
C LYS A 375 6.47 48.06 -24.59
N VAL A 376 7.11 47.06 -23.99
CA VAL A 376 6.72 46.26 -22.79
C VAL A 376 6.58 44.75 -23.03
N SER A 377 7.66 44.07 -22.67
CA SER A 377 7.76 42.73 -22.04
C SER A 377 6.43 42.02 -21.71
N TRP A 378 6.22 40.85 -22.33
CA TRP A 378 5.31 39.83 -21.81
C TRP A 378 6.10 38.63 -21.28
N ASN A 379 5.99 38.43 -19.98
CA ASN A 379 6.47 37.26 -19.27
C ASN A 379 5.29 36.29 -19.10
N SER A 380 5.53 34.99 -19.22
CA SER A 380 4.74 33.86 -18.68
C SER A 380 3.20 33.97 -18.62
N PHE A 381 2.51 33.26 -19.54
CA PHE A 381 1.13 32.77 -19.33
C PHE A 381 1.16 31.24 -19.53
N PHE A 382 0.91 30.38 -18.53
CA PHE A 382 -0.33 30.17 -17.78
C PHE A 382 -1.57 30.09 -18.67
N PHE A 383 -2.07 28.86 -18.87
CA PHE A 383 -3.44 28.62 -19.28
C PHE A 383 -4.19 27.84 -18.20
N PHE A 384 -5.15 28.55 -17.60
CA PHE A 384 -6.24 28.03 -16.79
C PHE A 384 -7.50 28.63 -17.40
N PHE A 385 -8.50 27.82 -17.78
CA PHE A 385 -9.92 28.19 -17.86
C PHE A 385 -10.68 26.86 -17.96
N CYS A 386 -11.24 26.32 -16.88
CA CYS A 386 -12.41 26.75 -16.08
C CYS A 386 -13.74 26.24 -16.64
N LEU A 387 -14.45 25.53 -15.76
CA LEU A 387 -15.84 25.12 -15.88
C LEU A 387 -16.78 26.33 -15.84
N PHE A 388 -17.98 26.18 -16.42
CA PHE A 388 -19.18 26.82 -15.91
C PHE A 388 -20.30 25.80 -15.76
N ALA A 389 -21.05 25.90 -14.66
CA ALA A 389 -22.17 25.04 -14.34
C ALA A 389 -23.50 25.77 -14.59
N ILE A 390 -24.57 25.02 -14.85
CA ILE A 390 -25.94 25.47 -14.60
C ILE A 390 -26.66 24.38 -13.83
N SER A 391 -27.11 24.72 -12.62
CA SER A 391 -28.01 23.94 -11.79
C SER A 391 -29.41 24.55 -11.85
N LEU A 392 -30.45 23.73 -11.66
CA LEU A 392 -31.74 24.16 -11.08
C LEU A 392 -32.56 22.94 -10.59
N ALA A 393 -33.53 23.19 -9.71
CA ALA A 393 -34.03 22.22 -8.75
C ALA A 393 -35.42 21.63 -9.06
N ALA A 394 -35.78 20.55 -8.33
CA ALA A 394 -37.17 20.08 -8.19
C ALA A 394 -38.01 21.06 -7.34
N PRO A 395 -39.36 20.98 -7.36
CA PRO A 395 -40.00 20.10 -6.36
C PRO A 395 -41.39 19.52 -6.75
N ALA A 396 -41.98 18.83 -5.76
CA ALA A 396 -43.41 18.58 -5.51
C ALA A 396 -43.98 17.19 -5.87
N ALA A 397 -44.85 16.72 -4.97
CA ALA A 397 -45.48 15.40 -4.97
C ALA A 397 -46.98 15.53 -4.71
N TYR A 398 -47.81 14.65 -5.29
CA TYR A 398 -48.98 14.02 -4.67
C TYR A 398 -49.69 13.04 -5.63
N GLY A 399 -50.48 12.12 -5.07
CA GLY A 399 -51.50 11.35 -5.81
C GLY A 399 -51.09 9.93 -6.22
N GLY A 400 -51.87 8.94 -5.82
CA GLY A 400 -51.71 7.55 -6.24
C GLY A 400 -53.04 6.88 -6.54
N SER A 401 -53.04 5.66 -7.10
CA SER A 401 -54.06 4.61 -6.98
C SER A 401 -53.83 3.48 -7.99
N GLN A 402 -53.98 2.23 -7.52
CA GLN A 402 -54.36 1.00 -8.23
C GLN A 402 -53.99 0.76 -9.72
N ALA A 403 -53.28 -0.35 -9.98
CA ALA A 403 -53.87 -1.51 -10.70
C ALA A 403 -52.99 -2.78 -10.62
N ARG A 404 -53.62 -3.96 -10.73
CA ARG A 404 -52.98 -5.29 -10.81
C ARG A 404 -52.35 -5.56 -12.18
N GLY A 405 -51.24 -6.31 -12.20
CA GLY A 405 -50.75 -7.02 -13.39
C GLY A 405 -49.80 -8.16 -12.99
N ARG A 406 -50.06 -9.40 -13.44
CA ARG A 406 -49.33 -10.62 -13.02
C ARG A 406 -48.97 -11.47 -14.23
N ILE A 407 -47.77 -11.28 -14.77
CA ILE A 407 -47.12 -12.10 -15.81
C ILE A 407 -45.61 -11.98 -15.48
N GLY A 408 -44.76 -13.01 -15.43
CA GLY A 408 -44.83 -14.36 -15.96
C GLY A 408 -43.47 -14.66 -16.59
N ALA A 409 -42.46 -14.92 -15.75
CA ALA A 409 -41.07 -15.07 -16.21
C ALA A 409 -40.82 -16.46 -16.79
N VAL A 410 -40.56 -16.53 -18.10
CA VAL A 410 -40.14 -17.74 -18.80
C VAL A 410 -38.62 -17.81 -18.80
N ALA A 411 -38.06 -18.73 -18.01
CA ALA A 411 -36.64 -19.05 -18.07
C ALA A 411 -36.38 -20.10 -19.16
N ALA A 412 -36.03 -19.66 -20.36
CA ALA A 412 -35.52 -20.53 -21.40
C ALA A 412 -34.05 -20.86 -21.12
N GLY A 413 -33.75 -22.13 -20.82
CA GLY A 413 -32.39 -22.56 -20.49
C GLY A 413 -31.47 -22.69 -21.71
N LEU A 414 -30.20 -22.34 -21.53
CA LEU A 414 -29.12 -22.69 -22.46
C LEU A 414 -28.34 -23.88 -21.90
N ARG A 415 -28.42 -25.01 -22.63
CA ARG A 415 -27.58 -26.19 -22.42
C ARG A 415 -26.11 -25.83 -22.70
N GLN A 416 -25.22 -26.17 -21.78
CA GLN A 416 -23.85 -26.52 -22.15
C GLN A 416 -23.73 -28.05 -22.23
N ARG A 417 -23.30 -28.55 -23.40
CA ARG A 417 -22.84 -29.93 -23.53
C ARG A 417 -21.36 -29.97 -23.12
N HIS A 418 -21.02 -30.83 -22.17
CA HIS A 418 -19.66 -31.38 -22.09
C HIS A 418 -19.72 -32.84 -22.53
N SER A 419 -18.94 -33.17 -23.56
CA SER A 419 -18.71 -34.53 -24.03
C SER A 419 -17.64 -35.19 -23.18
N ASN A 420 -17.90 -36.41 -22.72
CA ASN A 420 -16.97 -37.26 -21.99
C ASN A 420 -17.10 -38.68 -22.55
N GLU A 421 -16.02 -39.24 -23.07
CA GLU A 421 -15.88 -40.67 -23.42
C GLU A 421 -14.46 -41.12 -23.03
N GLY A 422 -14.34 -42.30 -22.40
CA GLY A 422 -13.08 -42.84 -21.92
C GLY A 422 -13.22 -43.50 -20.55
N SER A 423 -13.74 -44.73 -20.52
CA SER A 423 -13.95 -45.52 -19.31
C SER A 423 -13.33 -46.91 -19.43
N GLU A 424 -12.55 -47.32 -18.44
CA GLU A 424 -12.38 -48.75 -18.07
C GLU A 424 -12.36 -48.87 -16.53
N PRO A 425 -12.86 -49.98 -15.94
CA PRO A 425 -13.24 -50.00 -14.53
C PRO A 425 -12.20 -50.65 -13.61
N HIS A 426 -12.07 -50.11 -12.39
CA HIS A 426 -11.46 -50.83 -11.27
C HIS A 426 -12.51 -51.10 -10.18
N LEU A 427 -12.65 -52.37 -9.79
CA LEU A 427 -13.55 -52.84 -8.74
C LEU A 427 -13.09 -52.38 -7.35
N GLN A 428 -14.04 -51.94 -6.51
CA GLN A 428 -13.86 -51.82 -5.06
C GLN A 428 -14.68 -52.91 -4.32
N PRO A 429 -14.17 -53.43 -3.18
CA PRO A 429 -14.82 -54.52 -2.45
C PRO A 429 -15.93 -54.06 -1.49
N THR A 430 -16.87 -54.95 -1.24
CA THR A 430 -18.04 -54.79 -0.35
C THR A 430 -17.65 -54.75 1.14
N PRO A 431 -18.28 -53.91 1.99
CA PRO A 431 -18.10 -53.99 3.44
C PRO A 431 -18.85 -55.19 4.03
N GLN A 432 -18.22 -55.94 4.93
CA GLN A 432 -18.90 -56.99 5.71
C GLN A 432 -19.55 -56.43 6.98
N LEU A 433 -20.77 -56.86 7.27
CA LEU A 433 -21.32 -56.78 8.62
C LEU A 433 -20.61 -57.81 9.49
N THR A 434 -20.12 -57.38 10.66
CA THR A 434 -19.68 -58.29 11.73
C THR A 434 -20.53 -58.01 12.96
N ALA A 435 -21.30 -59.02 13.39
CA ALA A 435 -21.97 -59.00 14.68
C ALA A 435 -21.11 -59.76 15.70
N THR A 436 -21.09 -59.30 16.95
CA THR A 436 -20.51 -60.03 18.09
C THR A 436 -21.52 -60.04 19.25
N PRO A 437 -21.64 -61.15 20.00
CA PRO A 437 -22.70 -61.34 20.99
C PRO A 437 -22.33 -60.86 22.40
N ASP A 438 -23.33 -60.83 23.28
CA ASP A 438 -23.21 -60.50 24.71
C ASP A 438 -22.36 -61.51 25.50
N CYS A 439 -21.53 -61.00 26.42
CA CYS A 439 -21.24 -61.51 27.77
C CYS A 439 -20.58 -60.40 28.60
#